data_AF-A0A3R7PZE4-F1
#
_entry.id   AF-A0A3R7PZE4-F1
#
_cell.length_a   1.000
_cell.length_b   1.000
_cell.length_c   1.000
_cell.angle_alpha   90.00
_cell.angle_beta   90.00
_cell.angle_gamma   90.00
#
_symmetry.space_group_name_H-M   'P 1'
#
loop_
_entity.id
_entity.type
_entity.pdbx_description
1 polymer ?
#
loop_
_entity_poly.entity_id
_entity_poly.type
_entity_poly.pdbx_seq_one_letter_code
_entity_poly.pdbx_strand_id
1 'polypeptide(L)'
;MALRAQTHLFRYLKQNLSRQRCCTYLSAAYRCDETWNKRLENPLIKSINDYFYELDRKHKREGKVSAIDVDLFVNSLNHKNGEALVDELVDIIHRLRRSPETVRTLPSTNHAVLRLLSDIDSTHVLLKLISDPLNYGVFPDHYLANLLMDSYIKKKDFTAAARISSVKMLQEDFGPKLTQVLTLASCYFYATSDSNQPWEDYTPKVEEPKEEVKIRVKYLRNPYFDDHFDLKEPNHIVGKTLAWVSPLIGGTVGSSCELLGWALYNKWDELEAALSRLSAGKEPVAASVINTVKEIMESCEDQDSREKVMSAITRIEGAEGRVAEVDIKDLVDKMIQEEVAAAEASFIEEQEVAYESWEKLRENEVQFQIEEYKKKQLMAEIEQKKKDLEEREEVIYFFDNQEKLEMLLPDRKKRYYPKKKSLIFGKKQPRKVDEGYIPPECAANDDIITMKAQDNADTVTFMFESPNQEKVSDYEMKLMNLDQEHLGIPETDYACVIKLPSGEFARICRDLSQFGESIVIACTKEGVKFSAAGDIGTANIKLAQTSSVDKEEEAVVIEMQELSRSPLLADT
;
A
#
# COMPACT_ATOMS: atom_id res chain seq x y z
N MET A 1 31.12 -30.01 13.28
CA MET A 1 30.30 -29.00 12.56
C MET A 1 29.78 -29.50 11.21
N ALA A 2 30.53 -30.27 10.43
CA ALA A 2 30.05 -30.82 9.14
C ALA A 2 28.85 -31.80 9.23
N LEU A 3 28.70 -32.55 10.33
CA LEU A 3 27.58 -33.48 10.52
C LEU A 3 26.22 -32.78 10.77
N ARG A 4 26.21 -31.55 11.31
CA ARG A 4 24.97 -30.78 11.53
C ARG A 4 24.45 -30.13 10.24
N ALA A 5 25.34 -29.78 9.31
CA ALA A 5 24.98 -29.24 8.00
C ALA A 5 24.32 -30.30 7.10
N GLN A 6 24.77 -31.56 7.17
CA GLN A 6 24.13 -32.66 6.42
C GLN A 6 22.71 -32.99 6.92
N THR A 7 22.43 -32.89 8.23
CA THR A 7 21.07 -33.07 8.77
C THR A 7 20.11 -31.95 8.41
N HIS A 8 20.59 -30.72 8.21
CA HIS A 8 19.76 -29.62 7.72
C HIS A 8 19.47 -29.75 6.21
N LEU A 9 20.47 -30.15 5.41
CA LEU A 9 20.25 -30.43 3.99
C LEU A 9 19.30 -31.63 3.78
N PHE A 10 19.39 -32.68 4.62
CA PHE A 10 18.48 -33.83 4.53
C PHE A 10 17.05 -33.53 4.99
N ARG A 11 16.84 -32.59 5.93
CA ARG A 11 15.49 -32.09 6.27
C ARG A 11 14.90 -31.24 5.15
N TYR A 12 15.71 -30.37 4.54
CA TYR A 12 15.31 -29.52 3.43
C TYR A 12 15.02 -30.32 2.14
N LEU A 13 15.77 -31.40 1.90
CA LEU A 13 15.50 -32.33 0.81
C LEU A 13 14.33 -33.28 1.09
N LYS A 14 14.04 -33.62 2.35
CA LYS A 14 12.82 -34.39 2.71
C LYS A 14 11.54 -33.56 2.61
N GLN A 15 11.57 -32.25 2.88
CA GLN A 15 10.42 -31.37 2.63
C GLN A 15 10.08 -31.26 1.14
N ASN A 16 11.06 -31.40 0.24
CA ASN A 16 10.85 -31.37 -1.21
C ASN A 16 10.53 -32.74 -1.85
N LEU A 17 10.54 -33.83 -1.07
CA LEU A 17 10.25 -35.19 -1.55
C LEU A 17 8.96 -35.79 -0.99
N SER A 18 8.17 -35.02 -0.22
CA SER A 18 6.77 -35.31 0.02
C SER A 18 5.86 -34.51 -0.92
N ARG A 19 6.15 -34.52 -2.23
CA ARG A 19 5.06 -34.53 -3.23
C ARG A 19 4.39 -35.90 -3.15
N GLN A 20 3.77 -36.16 -2.02
CA GLN A 20 2.82 -37.25 -1.88
C GLN A 20 1.76 -36.92 -2.94
N ARG A 21 1.68 -37.77 -3.96
CA ARG A 21 0.61 -37.75 -4.96
C ARG A 21 -0.70 -38.09 -4.26
N CYS A 22 -1.15 -37.19 -3.40
CA CYS A 22 -2.49 -37.15 -2.86
C CYS A 22 -3.32 -36.48 -3.96
N CYS A 23 -4.22 -37.24 -4.58
CA CYS A 23 -5.17 -36.69 -5.54
C CYS A 23 -5.88 -35.50 -4.90
N THR A 24 -5.66 -34.32 -5.47
CA THR A 24 -6.51 -33.14 -5.31
C THR A 24 -7.89 -33.45 -5.91
N TYR A 25 -8.95 -32.75 -5.49
CA TYR A 25 -10.23 -32.89 -6.19
C TYR A 25 -10.07 -32.33 -7.60
N LEU A 26 -9.40 -31.19 -7.74
CA LEU A 26 -9.04 -30.59 -9.02
C LEU A 26 -7.85 -31.30 -9.65
N SER A 27 -7.82 -31.41 -10.98
CA SER A 27 -6.66 -31.98 -11.68
C SER A 27 -5.46 -31.04 -11.62
N ALA A 28 -4.28 -31.58 -11.89
CA ALA A 28 -3.08 -30.75 -12.05
C ALA A 28 -3.18 -29.78 -13.23
N ALA A 29 -4.01 -30.10 -14.25
CA ALA A 29 -4.23 -29.23 -15.39
C ALA A 29 -5.05 -27.99 -15.01
N TYR A 30 -5.91 -28.08 -13.99
CA TYR A 30 -6.71 -26.95 -13.52
C TYR A 30 -5.87 -25.72 -13.23
N ARG A 31 -4.65 -25.90 -12.70
CA ARG A 31 -3.74 -24.80 -12.34
C ARG A 31 -3.24 -23.98 -13.54
N CYS A 32 -3.36 -24.46 -14.79
CA CYS A 32 -2.97 -23.73 -16.00
C CYS A 32 -1.52 -23.19 -15.98
N ASP A 33 -0.57 -23.92 -15.37
CA ASP A 33 0.82 -23.45 -15.21
C ASP A 33 1.52 -23.15 -16.54
N GLU A 34 1.28 -23.96 -17.57
CA GLU A 34 1.88 -23.76 -18.88
C GLU A 34 1.44 -22.44 -19.51
N THR A 35 0.13 -22.20 -19.57
CA THR A 35 -0.45 -20.96 -20.12
C THR A 35 -0.12 -19.75 -19.24
N TRP A 36 -0.14 -19.89 -17.92
CA TRP A 36 0.28 -18.84 -17.00
C TRP A 36 1.74 -18.43 -17.24
N ASN A 37 2.66 -19.39 -17.37
CA ASN A 37 4.09 -19.10 -17.51
C ASN A 37 4.49 -18.50 -18.87
N LYS A 38 3.66 -18.63 -19.92
CA LYS A 38 3.90 -17.94 -21.21
C LYS A 38 4.03 -16.42 -21.05
N ARG A 39 3.34 -15.82 -20.08
CA ARG A 39 3.44 -14.37 -19.79
C ARG A 39 4.88 -13.92 -19.50
N LEU A 40 5.71 -14.78 -18.91
CA LEU A 40 7.10 -14.47 -18.58
C LEU A 40 7.99 -14.33 -19.83
N GLU A 41 7.53 -14.84 -20.97
CA GLU A 41 8.21 -14.68 -22.26
C GLU A 41 7.95 -13.29 -22.87
N ASN A 42 6.93 -12.56 -22.39
CA ASN A 42 6.60 -11.22 -22.87
C ASN A 42 7.80 -10.26 -22.65
N PRO A 43 8.26 -9.54 -23.68
CA PRO A 43 9.36 -8.58 -23.56
C PRO A 43 9.16 -7.54 -22.45
N LEU A 44 7.91 -7.12 -22.23
CA LEU A 44 7.56 -6.15 -21.19
C LEU A 44 7.89 -6.67 -19.79
N ILE A 45 7.67 -7.96 -19.53
CA ILE A 45 7.93 -8.57 -18.22
C ILE A 45 9.40 -9.00 -18.11
N LYS A 46 9.98 -9.53 -19.19
CA LYS A 46 11.36 -10.04 -19.20
C LYS A 46 12.43 -8.96 -19.01
N SER A 47 12.14 -7.72 -19.39
CA SER A 47 13.09 -6.59 -19.28
C SER A 47 13.18 -6.00 -17.87
N ILE A 48 12.30 -6.42 -16.96
CA ILE A 48 12.14 -5.87 -15.62
C ILE A 48 13.05 -6.63 -14.64
N ASN A 49 14.20 -6.04 -14.30
CA ASN A 49 15.07 -6.50 -13.21
C ASN A 49 15.13 -5.41 -12.13
N ASP A 50 15.08 -5.79 -10.85
CA ASP A 50 15.22 -4.87 -9.69
C ASP A 50 14.21 -3.70 -9.64
N TYR A 51 13.07 -3.87 -10.29
CA TYR A 51 12.06 -2.82 -10.52
C TYR A 51 11.38 -2.30 -9.25
N PHE A 52 11.44 -3.06 -8.15
CA PHE A 52 11.02 -2.59 -6.83
C PHE A 52 11.68 -1.25 -6.44
N TYR A 53 13.00 -1.14 -6.63
CA TYR A 53 13.73 0.07 -6.26
C TYR A 53 13.38 1.26 -7.15
N GLU A 54 13.06 1.01 -8.42
CA GLU A 54 12.60 2.05 -9.34
C GLU A 54 11.20 2.54 -8.95
N LEU A 55 10.30 1.62 -8.60
CA LEU A 55 8.97 1.96 -8.10
C LEU A 55 9.03 2.79 -6.81
N ASP A 56 9.87 2.38 -5.86
CA ASP A 56 10.02 3.12 -4.61
C ASP A 56 10.63 4.52 -4.85
N ARG A 57 11.59 4.65 -5.76
CA ARG A 57 12.15 5.95 -6.17
C ARG A 57 11.09 6.83 -6.84
N LYS A 58 10.29 6.28 -7.76
CA LYS A 58 9.22 7.00 -8.45
C LYS A 58 8.15 7.46 -7.46
N HIS A 59 7.75 6.59 -6.54
CA HIS A 59 6.82 6.92 -5.48
C HIS A 59 7.32 8.07 -4.60
N LYS A 60 8.61 8.05 -4.19
CA LYS A 60 9.21 9.12 -3.39
C LYS A 60 9.27 10.46 -4.13
N ARG A 61 9.38 10.46 -5.47
CA ARG A 61 9.43 11.67 -6.30
C ARG A 61 8.04 12.24 -6.60
N GLU A 62 7.11 11.38 -7.02
CA GLU A 62 5.81 11.79 -7.55
C GLU A 62 4.67 11.67 -6.53
N GLY A 63 4.89 10.98 -5.41
CA GLY A 63 3.88 10.67 -4.39
C GLY A 63 2.82 9.66 -4.85
N LYS A 64 2.95 9.10 -6.05
CA LYS A 64 1.96 8.20 -6.68
C LYS A 64 2.63 6.90 -7.14
N VAL A 65 1.88 5.81 -7.10
CA VAL A 65 2.28 4.51 -7.64
C VAL A 65 1.34 4.19 -8.79
N SER A 66 1.87 3.91 -9.99
CA SER A 66 1.01 3.56 -11.13
C SER A 66 0.53 2.12 -11.03
N ALA A 67 -0.75 1.89 -11.30
CA ALA A 67 -1.34 0.55 -11.29
C ALA A 67 -0.68 -0.41 -12.29
N ILE A 68 -0.28 0.07 -13.48
CA ILE A 68 0.42 -0.77 -14.47
C ILE A 68 1.80 -1.20 -13.98
N ASP A 69 2.51 -0.29 -13.31
CA ASP A 69 3.86 -0.56 -12.85
C ASP A 69 3.80 -1.62 -11.74
N VAL A 70 2.77 -1.56 -10.88
CA VAL A 70 2.50 -2.62 -9.90
C VAL A 70 2.15 -3.94 -10.58
N ASP A 71 1.26 -3.96 -11.57
CA ASP A 71 0.91 -5.19 -12.30
C ASP A 71 2.16 -5.83 -12.95
N LEU A 72 2.98 -5.02 -13.62
CA LEU A 72 4.23 -5.46 -14.23
C LEU A 72 5.21 -6.03 -13.19
N PHE A 73 5.36 -5.34 -12.05
CA PHE A 73 6.17 -5.81 -10.94
C PHE A 73 5.69 -7.18 -10.45
N VAL A 74 4.42 -7.31 -10.06
CA VAL A 74 3.90 -8.57 -9.50
C VAL A 74 3.99 -9.70 -10.52
N ASN A 75 3.68 -9.44 -11.79
CA ASN A 75 3.75 -10.48 -12.83
C ASN A 75 5.20 -10.88 -13.20
N SER A 76 6.19 -10.03 -12.93
CA SER A 76 7.61 -10.37 -13.09
C SER A 76 8.14 -11.31 -11.99
N LEU A 77 7.45 -11.38 -10.84
CA LEU A 77 7.87 -12.20 -9.72
C LEU A 77 7.56 -13.68 -9.97
N ASN A 78 8.55 -14.52 -9.64
CA ASN A 78 8.45 -15.97 -9.60
C ASN A 78 8.79 -16.45 -8.18
N HIS A 79 8.44 -17.69 -7.82
CA HIS A 79 8.71 -18.27 -6.50
C HIS A 79 10.11 -17.96 -5.93
N LYS A 80 11.17 -18.02 -6.75
CA LYS A 80 12.55 -17.82 -6.29
C LYS A 80 12.87 -16.37 -5.88
N ASN A 81 12.27 -15.40 -6.56
CA ASN A 81 12.54 -13.97 -6.33
C ASN A 81 11.48 -13.36 -5.39
N GLY A 82 10.25 -13.90 -5.44
CA GLY A 82 9.13 -13.41 -4.67
C GLY A 82 9.25 -13.68 -3.18
N GLU A 83 9.89 -14.79 -2.75
CA GLU A 83 10.03 -15.13 -1.32
C GLU A 83 10.77 -14.04 -0.53
N ALA A 84 11.81 -13.43 -1.12
CA ALA A 84 12.55 -12.35 -0.49
C ALA A 84 11.85 -10.99 -0.56
N LEU A 85 10.83 -10.85 -1.42
CA LEU A 85 10.15 -9.59 -1.73
C LEU A 85 8.68 -9.57 -1.24
N VAL A 86 8.29 -10.48 -0.36
CA VAL A 86 6.89 -10.59 0.11
C VAL A 86 6.47 -9.33 0.88
N ASP A 87 7.33 -8.81 1.75
CA ASP A 87 7.02 -7.64 2.57
C ASP A 87 6.93 -6.37 1.70
N GLU A 88 7.84 -6.25 0.74
CA GLU A 88 7.86 -5.22 -0.29
C GLU A 88 6.59 -5.25 -1.15
N LEU A 89 6.15 -6.44 -1.56
CA LEU A 89 4.91 -6.64 -2.31
C LEU A 89 3.69 -6.16 -1.52
N VAL A 90 3.59 -6.56 -0.25
CA VAL A 90 2.49 -6.17 0.65
C VAL A 90 2.45 -4.64 0.82
N ASP A 91 3.60 -4.01 0.98
CA ASP A 91 3.71 -2.55 1.10
C ASP A 91 3.32 -1.82 -0.19
N ILE A 92 3.76 -2.29 -1.37
CA ILE A 92 3.34 -1.71 -2.66
C ILE A 92 1.83 -1.81 -2.84
N ILE A 93 1.21 -2.96 -2.55
CA ILE A 93 -0.24 -3.15 -2.70
C ILE A 93 -1.00 -2.23 -1.75
N HIS A 94 -0.54 -2.10 -0.49
CA HIS A 94 -1.11 -1.16 0.47
C HIS A 94 -0.98 0.30 0.00
N ARG A 95 0.17 0.70 -0.55
CA ARG A 95 0.37 2.04 -1.13
C ARG A 95 -0.52 2.28 -2.34
N LEU A 96 -0.64 1.29 -3.24
CA LEU A 96 -1.51 1.37 -4.42
C LEU A 96 -2.96 1.60 -4.00
N ARG A 97 -3.45 0.86 -3.01
CA ARG A 97 -4.82 0.99 -2.50
C ARG A 97 -5.13 2.37 -1.93
N ARG A 98 -4.14 3.03 -1.32
CA ARG A 98 -4.23 4.40 -0.78
C ARG A 98 -3.98 5.49 -1.83
N SER A 99 -3.74 5.11 -3.08
CA SER A 99 -3.52 6.03 -4.19
C SER A 99 -4.75 6.14 -5.11
N PRO A 100 -4.94 7.27 -5.82
CA PRO A 100 -6.01 7.41 -6.82
C PRO A 100 -5.93 6.36 -7.95
N GLU A 101 -4.75 5.79 -8.19
CA GLU A 101 -4.52 4.80 -9.24
C GLU A 101 -5.13 3.42 -8.90
N THR A 102 -5.62 3.19 -7.68
CA THR A 102 -6.31 1.94 -7.30
C THR A 102 -7.50 1.61 -8.21
N VAL A 103 -8.11 2.62 -8.84
CA VAL A 103 -9.24 2.43 -9.78
C VAL A 103 -8.78 1.77 -11.07
N ARG A 104 -7.49 1.91 -11.43
CA ARG A 104 -6.89 1.36 -12.64
C ARG A 104 -6.17 0.04 -12.40
N THR A 105 -6.33 -0.57 -11.22
CA THR A 105 -5.76 -1.89 -10.91
C THR A 105 -6.28 -2.94 -11.89
N LEU A 106 -5.35 -3.65 -12.52
CA LEU A 106 -5.65 -4.69 -13.49
C LEU A 106 -6.10 -5.98 -12.79
N PRO A 107 -7.07 -6.74 -13.35
CA PRO A 107 -7.49 -8.03 -12.79
C PRO A 107 -6.34 -9.03 -12.61
N SER A 108 -5.35 -8.99 -13.51
CA SER A 108 -4.13 -9.80 -13.42
C SER A 108 -3.30 -9.52 -12.17
N THR A 109 -3.39 -8.33 -11.58
CA THR A 109 -2.64 -7.96 -10.38
C THR A 109 -3.09 -8.82 -9.20
N ASN A 110 -4.39 -8.87 -8.93
CA ASN A 110 -4.97 -9.63 -7.82
C ASN A 110 -4.66 -11.12 -7.96
N HIS A 111 -4.85 -11.66 -9.17
CA HIS A 111 -4.56 -13.05 -9.47
C HIS A 111 -3.07 -13.37 -9.29
N ALA A 112 -2.17 -12.52 -9.78
CA ALA A 112 -0.73 -12.72 -9.67
C ALA A 112 -0.24 -12.68 -8.22
N VAL A 113 -0.73 -11.73 -7.40
CA VAL A 113 -0.37 -11.60 -5.97
C VAL A 113 -0.72 -12.89 -5.23
N LEU A 114 -1.98 -13.31 -5.33
CA LEU A 114 -2.49 -14.46 -4.58
C LEU A 114 -1.87 -15.77 -5.06
N ARG A 115 -1.63 -15.91 -6.37
CA ARG A 115 -0.94 -17.07 -6.92
C ARG A 115 0.51 -17.16 -6.49
N LEU A 116 1.23 -16.04 -6.48
CA LEU A 116 2.61 -15.98 -5.99
C LEU A 116 2.70 -16.38 -4.51
N LEU A 117 1.80 -15.86 -3.67
CA LEU A 117 1.77 -16.19 -2.24
C LEU A 117 1.41 -17.66 -1.99
N SER A 118 0.53 -18.23 -2.81
CA SER A 118 0.22 -19.67 -2.80
C SER A 118 1.45 -20.51 -3.18
N ASP A 119 2.20 -20.07 -4.18
CA ASP A 119 3.41 -20.76 -4.65
C ASP A 119 4.55 -20.73 -3.62
N ILE A 120 4.71 -19.62 -2.90
CA ILE A 120 5.72 -19.45 -1.82
C ILE A 120 5.29 -20.19 -0.53
N ASP A 121 4.03 -20.64 -0.44
CA ASP A 121 3.43 -21.23 0.77
C ASP A 121 3.32 -20.25 1.96
N SER A 122 3.17 -18.95 1.65
CA SER A 122 3.03 -17.88 2.65
C SER A 122 1.56 -17.66 3.06
N THR A 123 0.94 -18.69 3.66
CA THR A 123 -0.48 -18.68 4.05
C THR A 123 -0.87 -17.52 4.96
N HIS A 124 -0.04 -17.20 5.96
CA HIS A 124 -0.29 -16.09 6.87
C HIS A 124 -0.47 -14.75 6.13
N VAL A 125 0.44 -14.43 5.20
CA VAL A 125 0.38 -13.18 4.42
C VAL A 125 -0.80 -13.19 3.45
N LEU A 126 -1.05 -14.32 2.80
CA LEU A 126 -2.20 -14.50 1.90
C LEU A 126 -3.52 -14.23 2.63
N LEU A 127 -3.72 -14.84 3.79
CA LEU A 127 -4.94 -14.65 4.58
C LEU A 127 -5.03 -13.23 5.12
N LYS A 128 -3.92 -12.61 5.52
CA LYS A 128 -3.90 -11.20 5.94
C LYS A 128 -4.41 -10.27 4.83
N LEU A 129 -3.92 -10.43 3.60
CA LEU A 129 -4.33 -9.60 2.46
C LEU A 129 -5.81 -9.78 2.11
N ILE A 130 -6.29 -11.01 2.13
CA ILE A 130 -7.69 -11.35 1.82
C ILE A 130 -8.65 -10.88 2.92
N SER A 131 -8.21 -10.93 4.19
CA SER A 131 -9.05 -10.57 5.35
C SER A 131 -9.16 -9.07 5.58
N ASP A 132 -8.30 -8.25 4.94
CA ASP A 132 -8.35 -6.79 5.02
C ASP A 132 -8.45 -6.13 3.63
N PRO A 133 -9.63 -6.20 2.99
CA PRO A 133 -9.83 -5.61 1.67
C PRO A 133 -9.78 -4.07 1.68
N LEU A 134 -9.95 -3.44 2.83
CA LEU A 134 -9.93 -1.97 2.94
C LEU A 134 -8.52 -1.44 2.70
N ASN A 135 -7.52 -2.04 3.35
CA ASN A 135 -6.13 -1.60 3.25
C ASN A 135 -5.40 -2.16 2.02
N TYR A 136 -5.74 -3.36 1.55
CA TYR A 136 -5.02 -4.01 0.45
C TYR A 136 -5.78 -4.07 -0.87
N GLY A 137 -7.12 -4.13 -0.84
CA GLY A 137 -7.94 -4.20 -2.07
C GLY A 137 -7.71 -5.46 -2.91
N VAL A 138 -7.23 -6.55 -2.31
CA VAL A 138 -6.99 -7.83 -3.00
C VAL A 138 -8.20 -8.73 -2.85
N PHE A 139 -8.77 -9.15 -3.98
CA PHE A 139 -9.95 -10.01 -4.01
C PHE A 139 -9.66 -11.27 -4.82
N PRO A 140 -9.87 -12.48 -4.27
CA PRO A 140 -9.69 -13.72 -5.02
C PRO A 140 -10.78 -13.85 -6.09
N ASP A 141 -10.40 -14.17 -7.32
CA ASP A 141 -11.29 -14.63 -8.38
C ASP A 141 -11.85 -16.02 -8.06
N HIS A 142 -12.97 -16.42 -8.70
CA HIS A 142 -13.59 -17.73 -8.44
C HIS A 142 -12.64 -18.89 -8.73
N TYR A 143 -11.90 -18.81 -9.84
CA TYR A 143 -10.94 -19.82 -10.23
C TYR A 143 -9.82 -19.98 -9.18
N LEU A 144 -9.21 -18.87 -8.75
CA LEU A 144 -8.17 -18.94 -7.73
C LEU A 144 -8.70 -19.32 -6.35
N ALA A 145 -9.91 -18.87 -5.99
CA ALA A 145 -10.57 -19.31 -4.77
C ALA A 145 -10.74 -20.84 -4.75
N ASN A 146 -11.16 -21.45 -5.87
CA ASN A 146 -11.29 -22.90 -6.00
C ASN A 146 -9.94 -23.60 -5.83
N LEU A 147 -8.89 -23.10 -6.49
CA LEU A 147 -7.54 -23.64 -6.37
C LEU A 147 -7.01 -23.56 -4.93
N LEU A 148 -7.21 -22.42 -4.26
CA LEU A 148 -6.78 -22.21 -2.88
C LEU A 148 -7.56 -23.12 -1.92
N MET A 149 -8.89 -23.16 -2.01
CA MET A 149 -9.74 -24.03 -1.18
C MET A 149 -9.34 -25.50 -1.29
N ASP A 150 -9.19 -26.03 -2.52
CA ASP A 150 -8.73 -27.42 -2.75
C ASP A 150 -7.35 -27.67 -2.13
N SER A 151 -6.41 -26.73 -2.29
CA SER A 151 -5.07 -26.86 -1.73
C SER A 151 -5.06 -26.91 -0.19
N TYR A 152 -5.91 -26.11 0.47
CA TYR A 152 -5.98 -26.03 1.93
C TYR A 152 -6.76 -27.20 2.54
N ILE A 153 -7.85 -27.63 1.90
CA ILE A 153 -8.57 -28.87 2.27
C ILE A 153 -7.59 -30.05 2.26
N LYS A 154 -6.75 -30.14 1.22
CA LYS A 154 -5.72 -31.18 1.11
C LYS A 154 -4.64 -31.09 2.19
N LYS A 155 -4.21 -29.88 2.55
CA LYS A 155 -3.27 -29.66 3.66
C LYS A 155 -3.90 -29.92 5.03
N LYS A 156 -5.21 -30.21 5.10
CA LYS A 156 -6.03 -30.30 6.32
C LYS A 156 -6.01 -28.99 7.12
N ASP A 157 -5.80 -27.88 6.43
CA ASP A 157 -5.95 -26.55 6.99
C ASP A 157 -7.33 -26.02 6.63
N PHE A 158 -8.33 -26.52 7.36
CA PHE A 158 -9.72 -26.12 7.15
C PHE A 158 -9.97 -24.66 7.53
N THR A 159 -9.09 -24.07 8.36
CA THR A 159 -9.22 -22.68 8.81
C THR A 159 -8.90 -21.70 7.69
N ALA A 160 -7.81 -21.94 6.95
CA ALA A 160 -7.46 -21.17 5.78
C ALA A 160 -8.52 -21.32 4.67
N ALA A 161 -9.00 -22.56 4.44
CA ALA A 161 -10.06 -22.83 3.47
C ALA A 161 -11.35 -22.07 3.81
N ALA A 162 -11.83 -22.18 5.05
CA ALA A 162 -13.05 -21.51 5.51
C ALA A 162 -12.95 -19.98 5.47
N ARG A 163 -11.75 -19.41 5.67
CA ARG A 163 -11.52 -17.97 5.52
C ARG A 163 -11.69 -17.50 4.08
N ILE A 164 -11.12 -18.22 3.12
CA ILE A 164 -11.29 -17.91 1.70
C ILE A 164 -12.78 -17.99 1.32
N SER A 165 -13.47 -19.01 1.81
CA SER A 165 -14.92 -19.17 1.65
C SER A 165 -15.70 -18.00 2.27
N SER A 166 -15.32 -17.53 3.46
CA SER A 166 -15.99 -16.39 4.09
C SER A 166 -15.84 -15.09 3.32
N VAL A 167 -14.74 -14.89 2.58
CA VAL A 167 -14.58 -13.72 1.72
C VAL A 167 -15.53 -13.77 0.52
N LYS A 168 -15.87 -14.96 0.02
CA LYS A 168 -16.92 -15.10 -1.00
C LYS A 168 -18.30 -14.74 -0.45
N MET A 169 -18.57 -15.08 0.82
CA MET A 169 -19.79 -14.62 1.51
C MET A 169 -19.79 -13.11 1.72
N LEU A 170 -18.68 -12.49 2.14
CA LEU A 170 -18.58 -11.04 2.32
C LEU A 170 -18.72 -10.25 1.00
N GLN A 171 -18.37 -10.87 -0.13
CA GLN A 171 -18.60 -10.31 -1.46
C GLN A 171 -20.03 -10.57 -1.97
N GLU A 172 -20.82 -11.40 -1.28
CA GLU A 172 -22.13 -11.91 -1.70
C GLU A 172 -22.10 -12.56 -3.10
N ASP A 173 -20.94 -13.07 -3.51
CA ASP A 173 -20.70 -13.64 -4.83
C ASP A 173 -20.06 -15.03 -4.71
N PHE A 174 -20.93 -16.03 -4.69
CA PHE A 174 -20.54 -17.44 -4.64
C PHE A 174 -20.16 -18.02 -6.01
N GLY A 175 -20.40 -17.29 -7.11
CA GLY A 175 -20.05 -17.72 -8.46
C GLY A 175 -20.73 -19.02 -8.93
N PRO A 176 -20.08 -19.78 -9.83
CA PRO A 176 -20.61 -21.03 -10.39
C PRO A 176 -20.76 -22.16 -9.36
N LYS A 177 -21.47 -23.23 -9.73
CA LYS A 177 -21.80 -24.35 -8.83
C LYS A 177 -20.58 -24.99 -8.16
N LEU A 178 -19.49 -25.19 -8.89
CA LEU A 178 -18.24 -25.74 -8.34
C LEU A 178 -17.71 -24.89 -7.17
N THR A 179 -17.71 -23.57 -7.33
CA THR A 179 -17.26 -22.62 -6.29
C THR A 179 -18.18 -22.67 -5.07
N GLN A 180 -19.49 -22.75 -5.28
CA GLN A 180 -20.48 -22.91 -4.19
C GLN A 180 -20.23 -24.21 -3.41
N VAL A 181 -19.99 -25.32 -4.12
CA VAL A 181 -19.75 -26.63 -3.51
C VAL A 181 -18.44 -26.66 -2.72
N LEU A 182 -17.35 -26.11 -3.26
CA LEU A 182 -16.07 -26.01 -2.54
C LEU A 182 -16.16 -25.07 -1.33
N THR A 183 -16.93 -23.98 -1.43
CA THR A 183 -17.20 -23.07 -0.32
C THR A 183 -17.95 -23.79 0.81
N LEU A 184 -19.02 -24.51 0.47
CA LEU A 184 -19.79 -25.32 1.43
C LEU A 184 -18.90 -26.38 2.09
N ALA A 185 -18.10 -27.11 1.30
CA ALA A 185 -17.23 -28.16 1.79
C ALA A 185 -16.17 -27.62 2.77
N SER A 186 -15.52 -26.51 2.42
CA SER A 186 -14.50 -25.85 3.26
C SER A 186 -15.06 -25.49 4.63
N CYS A 187 -16.25 -24.88 4.66
CA CYS A 187 -16.90 -24.50 5.90
C CYS A 187 -17.44 -25.70 6.69
N TYR A 188 -17.98 -26.73 6.01
CA TYR A 188 -18.45 -27.95 6.66
C TYR A 188 -17.30 -28.72 7.33
N PHE A 189 -16.16 -28.85 6.65
CA PHE A 189 -14.98 -29.50 7.20
C PHE A 189 -14.39 -28.73 8.39
N TYR A 190 -14.42 -27.39 8.36
CA TYR A 190 -14.03 -26.58 9.52
C TYR A 190 -14.95 -26.81 10.72
N ALA A 191 -16.27 -26.83 10.50
CA ALA A 191 -17.26 -26.99 11.56
C ALA A 191 -17.24 -28.37 12.22
N THR A 192 -16.86 -29.41 11.48
CA THR A 192 -16.90 -30.81 11.94
C THR A 192 -15.54 -31.37 12.34
N SER A 193 -14.44 -30.67 12.06
CA SER A 193 -13.09 -31.14 12.38
C SER A 193 -12.59 -30.54 13.69
N ASP A 194 -12.02 -31.38 14.55
CA ASP A 194 -11.37 -30.95 15.79
C ASP A 194 -9.97 -30.33 15.55
N SER A 195 -9.40 -30.47 14.36
CA SER A 195 -8.05 -30.01 14.01
C SER A 195 -8.02 -28.57 13.48
N ASN A 196 -8.68 -27.66 14.18
CA ASN A 196 -8.71 -26.26 13.77
C ASN A 196 -7.41 -25.56 14.22
N GLN A 197 -6.66 -25.04 13.25
CA GLN A 197 -5.58 -24.10 13.54
C GLN A 197 -6.13 -22.83 14.21
N PRO A 198 -5.28 -22.03 14.88
CA PRO A 198 -5.74 -20.79 15.49
C PRO A 198 -6.34 -19.84 14.45
N TRP A 199 -7.56 -19.34 14.73
CA TRP A 199 -8.16 -18.28 13.92
C TRP A 199 -7.50 -16.93 14.27
N GLU A 200 -6.40 -16.61 13.60
CA GLU A 200 -5.66 -15.36 13.79
C GLU A 200 -6.46 -14.10 13.41
N ASP A 201 -6.56 -13.14 14.32
CA ASP A 201 -7.17 -11.85 14.01
C ASP A 201 -6.19 -10.98 13.20
N TYR A 202 -6.51 -10.73 11.94
CA TYR A 202 -5.74 -9.86 11.04
C TYR A 202 -6.22 -8.41 11.04
N THR A 203 -7.21 -8.07 11.87
CA THR A 203 -7.64 -6.66 11.95
C THR A 203 -6.45 -5.79 12.35
N PRO A 204 -6.22 -4.65 11.66
CA PRO A 204 -5.11 -3.78 11.96
C PRO A 204 -5.21 -3.33 13.42
N LYS A 205 -4.22 -3.70 14.22
CA LYS A 205 -4.10 -3.14 15.57
C LYS A 205 -3.68 -1.69 15.41
N VAL A 206 -4.53 -0.77 15.87
CA VAL A 206 -4.18 0.65 15.90
C VAL A 206 -2.98 0.80 16.82
N GLU A 207 -1.81 1.14 16.27
CA GLU A 207 -0.62 1.41 17.08
C GLU A 207 -0.91 2.59 18.00
N GLU A 208 -0.93 2.33 19.30
CA GLU A 208 -1.13 3.39 20.28
C GLU A 208 0.00 4.42 20.14
N PRO A 209 -0.33 5.73 19.99
CA PRO A 209 0.71 6.74 19.85
C PRO A 209 1.60 6.74 21.10
N LYS A 210 2.94 6.76 20.88
CA LYS A 210 3.95 6.78 21.96
C LYS A 210 3.78 7.95 22.93
N GLU A 211 3.13 9.03 22.49
CA GLU A 211 2.69 10.14 23.33
C GLU A 211 1.15 10.12 23.43
N GLU A 212 0.63 10.05 24.66
CA GLU A 212 -0.81 10.09 24.94
C GLU A 212 -1.41 11.45 24.53
N VAL A 213 -1.80 11.61 23.26
CA VAL A 213 -2.61 12.75 22.83
C VAL A 213 -4.06 12.48 23.23
N LYS A 214 -4.48 13.01 24.39
CA LYS A 214 -5.86 12.89 24.90
C LYS A 214 -6.79 13.78 24.08
N ILE A 215 -7.26 13.27 22.96
CA ILE A 215 -8.36 13.89 22.19
C ILE A 215 -9.67 13.46 22.85
N ARG A 216 -10.48 14.42 23.31
CA ARG A 216 -11.87 14.12 23.75
C ARG A 216 -12.72 13.84 22.52
N VAL A 217 -12.74 12.59 22.09
CA VAL A 217 -13.71 12.10 21.11
C VAL A 217 -15.00 11.77 21.87
N LYS A 218 -16.15 12.28 21.40
CA LYS A 218 -17.43 11.77 21.89
C LYS A 218 -17.43 10.26 21.61
N TYR A 219 -17.83 9.44 22.59
CA TYR A 219 -17.89 7.99 22.43
C TYR A 219 -18.73 7.65 21.20
N LEU A 220 -18.05 7.30 20.10
CA LEU A 220 -18.69 6.87 18.86
C LEU A 220 -19.15 5.44 19.13
N ARG A 221 -20.36 5.27 19.68
CA ARG A 221 -21.04 3.99 19.55
C ARG A 221 -21.16 3.77 18.05
N ASN A 222 -20.63 2.66 17.53
CA ASN A 222 -21.21 2.15 16.30
C ASN A 222 -22.68 1.87 16.65
N PRO A 223 -23.65 2.69 16.20
CA PRO A 223 -25.02 2.59 16.69
C PRO A 223 -25.70 1.33 16.17
N TYR A 224 -25.09 0.68 15.18
CA TYR A 224 -25.67 -0.38 14.39
C TYR A 224 -24.63 -1.48 14.18
N PHE A 225 -24.86 -2.64 14.76
CA PHE A 225 -24.13 -3.87 14.44
C PHE A 225 -24.77 -4.45 13.19
N ASP A 226 -24.04 -4.50 12.08
CA ASP A 226 -24.62 -4.84 10.78
C ASP A 226 -24.73 -6.34 10.49
N ASP A 227 -24.30 -7.21 11.42
CA ASP A 227 -24.30 -8.67 11.27
C ASP A 227 -23.57 -9.13 9.97
N HIS A 228 -22.68 -8.29 9.41
CA HIS A 228 -22.00 -8.55 8.16
C HIS A 228 -20.50 -8.29 8.22
N PHE A 229 -20.06 -7.04 8.40
CA PHE A 229 -18.64 -6.71 8.51
C PHE A 229 -18.15 -6.69 9.96
N ASP A 230 -19.09 -6.56 10.91
CA ASP A 230 -18.76 -6.52 12.35
C ASP A 230 -18.56 -7.92 12.98
N LEU A 231 -18.79 -9.00 12.23
CA LEU A 231 -18.62 -10.38 12.72
C LEU A 231 -17.14 -10.72 12.92
N LYS A 232 -16.77 -11.04 14.16
CA LYS A 232 -15.39 -11.43 14.52
C LYS A 232 -15.25 -12.88 14.95
N GLU A 233 -16.33 -13.48 15.46
CA GLU A 233 -16.30 -14.85 15.96
C GLU A 233 -16.19 -15.84 14.79
N PRO A 234 -15.23 -16.77 14.80
CA PRO A 234 -15.02 -17.71 13.70
C PRO A 234 -16.27 -18.52 13.37
N ASN A 235 -16.97 -19.00 14.41
CA ASN A 235 -18.18 -19.81 14.25
C ASN A 235 -19.33 -19.01 13.63
N HIS A 236 -19.43 -17.70 13.93
CA HIS A 236 -20.44 -16.84 13.32
C HIS A 236 -20.14 -16.59 11.85
N ILE A 237 -18.87 -16.32 11.51
CA ILE A 237 -18.44 -16.09 10.13
C ILE A 237 -18.68 -17.35 9.28
N VAL A 238 -18.24 -18.50 9.77
CA VAL A 238 -18.41 -19.80 9.08
C VAL A 238 -19.88 -20.21 9.04
N GLY A 239 -20.61 -20.03 10.15
CA GLY A 239 -22.03 -20.33 10.26
C GLY A 239 -22.86 -19.52 9.27
N LYS A 240 -22.63 -18.21 9.19
CA LYS A 240 -23.25 -17.33 8.19
C LYS A 240 -22.93 -17.76 6.77
N THR A 241 -21.67 -18.09 6.49
CA THR A 241 -21.23 -18.56 5.16
C THR A 241 -21.96 -19.85 4.77
N LEU A 242 -22.07 -20.83 5.68
CA LEU A 242 -22.82 -22.06 5.47
C LEU A 242 -24.30 -21.80 5.22
N ALA A 243 -24.94 -20.97 6.05
CA ALA A 243 -26.35 -20.65 5.96
C ALA A 243 -26.71 -20.00 4.60
N TRP A 244 -25.83 -19.16 4.07
CA TRP A 244 -26.07 -18.46 2.80
C TRP A 244 -25.77 -19.29 1.55
N VAL A 245 -24.74 -20.14 1.57
CA VAL A 245 -24.39 -20.97 0.42
C VAL A 245 -25.29 -22.21 0.28
N SER A 246 -25.79 -22.73 1.40
CA SER A 246 -26.54 -24.00 1.44
C SER A 246 -27.83 -24.02 0.60
N PRO A 247 -28.67 -22.96 0.59
CA PRO A 247 -29.86 -22.88 -0.27
C PRO A 247 -29.55 -22.93 -1.77
N LEU A 248 -28.35 -22.52 -2.20
CA LEU A 248 -27.93 -22.57 -3.61
C LEU A 248 -27.58 -24.00 -4.06
N ILE A 249 -27.22 -24.86 -3.11
CA ILE A 249 -26.85 -26.25 -3.37
C ILE A 249 -28.10 -27.14 -3.42
N GLY A 250 -28.95 -27.02 -2.40
CA GLY A 250 -30.16 -27.81 -2.23
C GLY A 250 -29.90 -29.27 -1.81
N GLY A 251 -30.97 -30.06 -1.74
CA GLY A 251 -30.89 -31.48 -1.37
C GLY A 251 -30.46 -31.72 0.09
N THR A 252 -30.09 -32.96 0.40
CA THR A 252 -29.76 -33.37 1.78
C THR A 252 -28.53 -32.64 2.33
N VAL A 253 -27.52 -32.41 1.50
CA VAL A 253 -26.29 -31.71 1.89
C VAL A 253 -26.59 -30.24 2.19
N GLY A 254 -27.30 -29.55 1.27
CA GLY A 254 -27.70 -28.16 1.48
C GLY A 254 -28.59 -27.99 2.70
N SER A 255 -29.68 -28.77 2.81
CA SER A 255 -30.60 -28.70 3.95
C SER A 255 -29.89 -28.95 5.28
N SER A 256 -28.95 -29.90 5.35
CA SER A 256 -28.20 -30.16 6.58
C SER A 256 -27.21 -29.06 6.92
N CYS A 257 -26.45 -28.57 5.93
CA CYS A 257 -25.47 -27.51 6.14
C CYS A 257 -26.12 -26.16 6.47
N GLU A 258 -27.34 -25.91 5.98
CA GLU A 258 -28.11 -24.72 6.33
C GLU A 258 -28.44 -24.70 7.83
N LEU A 259 -28.93 -25.82 8.38
CA LEU A 259 -29.23 -25.95 9.80
C LEU A 259 -27.97 -25.81 10.68
N LEU A 260 -26.88 -26.46 10.27
CA LEU A 260 -25.60 -26.31 10.95
C LEU A 260 -25.11 -24.85 10.92
N GLY A 261 -25.28 -24.16 9.79
CA GLY A 261 -24.89 -22.77 9.61
C GLY A 261 -25.63 -21.83 10.55
N TRP A 262 -26.96 -21.91 10.61
CA TRP A 262 -27.76 -21.08 11.52
C TRP A 262 -27.48 -21.38 12.99
N ALA A 263 -27.23 -22.65 13.35
CA ALA A 263 -26.86 -23.03 14.71
C ALA A 263 -25.49 -22.47 15.13
N LEU A 264 -24.47 -22.56 14.26
CA LEU A 264 -23.15 -21.99 14.52
C LEU A 264 -23.17 -20.45 14.57
N TYR A 265 -24.10 -19.83 13.84
CA TYR A 265 -24.28 -18.39 13.81
C TYR A 265 -25.12 -17.85 14.98
N ASN A 266 -25.61 -18.71 15.89
CA ASN A 266 -26.48 -18.34 17.01
C ASN A 266 -27.74 -17.55 16.58
N LYS A 267 -28.22 -17.78 15.36
CA LYS A 267 -29.43 -17.17 14.80
C LYS A 267 -30.60 -18.15 14.94
N TRP A 268 -31.15 -18.18 16.15
CA TRP A 268 -32.10 -19.21 16.58
C TRP A 268 -33.48 -19.08 15.92
N ASP A 269 -33.95 -17.86 15.68
CA ASP A 269 -35.25 -17.62 15.01
C ASP A 269 -35.19 -18.11 13.55
N GLU A 270 -34.09 -17.84 12.85
CA GLU A 270 -33.84 -18.32 11.49
C GLU A 270 -33.67 -19.84 11.45
N LEU A 271 -33.00 -20.42 12.45
CA LEU A 271 -32.90 -21.88 12.60
C LEU A 271 -34.28 -22.52 12.79
N GLU A 272 -35.12 -21.98 13.65
CA GLU A 272 -36.50 -22.46 13.87
C GLU A 272 -37.32 -22.37 12.57
N ALA A 273 -37.20 -21.26 11.84
CA ALA A 273 -37.86 -21.07 10.55
C ALA A 273 -37.38 -22.08 9.51
N ALA A 274 -36.07 -22.34 9.43
CA ALA A 274 -35.49 -23.35 8.55
C ALA A 274 -35.97 -24.77 8.91
N LEU A 275 -35.97 -25.13 10.19
CA LEU A 275 -36.49 -26.43 10.66
C LEU A 275 -37.98 -26.59 10.32
N SER A 276 -38.78 -25.55 10.57
CA SER A 276 -40.20 -25.54 10.24
C SER A 276 -40.43 -25.72 8.74
N ARG A 277 -39.66 -25.01 7.90
CA ARG A 277 -39.71 -25.15 6.43
C ARG A 277 -39.33 -26.57 5.98
N LEU A 278 -38.27 -27.14 6.53
CA LEU A 278 -37.81 -28.49 6.19
C LEU A 278 -38.78 -29.58 6.64
N SER A 279 -39.45 -29.39 7.78
CA SER A 279 -40.53 -30.30 8.25
C SER A 279 -41.68 -30.38 7.25
N ALA A 280 -42.01 -29.26 6.58
CA ALA A 280 -43.06 -29.17 5.57
C ALA A 280 -42.60 -29.54 4.14
N GLY A 281 -41.29 -29.53 3.88
CA GLY A 281 -40.68 -29.67 2.55
C GLY A 281 -40.74 -31.08 1.96
N LYS A 282 -39.70 -31.53 1.23
CA LYS A 282 -39.49 -32.96 0.90
C LYS A 282 -38.05 -33.43 1.11
N GLU A 283 -37.14 -32.50 1.35
CA GLU A 283 -35.70 -32.79 1.46
C GLU A 283 -35.40 -33.36 2.86
N PRO A 284 -34.68 -34.49 2.95
CA PRO A 284 -34.27 -35.03 4.24
C PRO A 284 -33.02 -34.31 4.76
N VAL A 285 -32.86 -34.34 6.08
CA VAL A 285 -31.72 -33.79 6.83
C VAL A 285 -30.93 -34.94 7.44
N ALA A 286 -29.61 -34.82 7.51
CA ALA A 286 -28.77 -35.85 8.12
C ALA A 286 -28.92 -35.90 9.65
N ALA A 287 -29.02 -37.11 10.19
CA ALA A 287 -29.13 -37.33 11.64
C ALA A 287 -27.91 -36.80 12.43
N SER A 288 -26.70 -36.89 11.84
CA SER A 288 -25.46 -36.42 12.47
C SER A 288 -25.51 -34.92 12.78
N VAL A 289 -25.99 -34.10 11.84
CA VAL A 289 -26.11 -32.66 12.04
C VAL A 289 -27.20 -32.32 13.05
N ILE A 290 -28.32 -33.05 13.08
CA ILE A 290 -29.34 -32.84 14.11
C ILE A 290 -28.76 -33.06 15.51
N ASN A 291 -27.91 -34.07 15.69
CA ASN A 291 -27.22 -34.31 16.97
C ASN A 291 -26.24 -33.17 17.29
N THR A 292 -25.43 -32.71 16.33
CA THR A 292 -24.53 -31.57 16.54
C THR A 292 -25.30 -30.28 16.89
N VAL A 293 -26.45 -30.04 16.26
CA VAL A 293 -27.32 -28.90 16.61
C VAL A 293 -27.86 -29.05 18.03
N LYS A 294 -28.29 -30.25 18.45
CA LYS A 294 -28.71 -30.52 19.83
C LYS A 294 -27.59 -30.22 20.84
N GLU A 295 -26.36 -30.67 20.55
CA GLU A 295 -25.18 -30.38 21.38
C GLU A 295 -24.90 -28.88 21.49
N ILE A 296 -24.97 -28.14 20.38
CA ILE A 296 -24.82 -26.67 20.39
C ILE A 296 -25.94 -26.05 21.25
N MET A 297 -27.18 -26.53 21.14
CA MET A 297 -28.32 -26.03 21.91
C MET A 297 -28.21 -26.29 23.42
N GLU A 298 -27.50 -27.33 23.85
CA GLU A 298 -27.19 -27.57 25.28
C GLU A 298 -26.34 -26.44 25.86
N SER A 299 -25.49 -25.82 25.05
CA SER A 299 -24.65 -24.68 25.46
C SER A 299 -25.33 -23.31 25.39
N CYS A 300 -26.54 -23.22 24.81
CA CYS A 300 -27.25 -21.94 24.62
C CYS A 300 -27.76 -21.34 25.94
N GLU A 301 -27.54 -20.04 26.18
CA GLU A 301 -28.02 -19.38 27.40
C GLU A 301 -29.52 -19.03 27.36
N ASP A 302 -30.09 -18.84 26.17
CA ASP A 302 -31.49 -18.44 26.00
C ASP A 302 -32.44 -19.64 26.06
N GLN A 303 -33.22 -19.70 27.14
CA GLN A 303 -34.16 -20.79 27.40
C GLN A 303 -35.38 -20.77 26.45
N ASP A 304 -35.87 -19.60 26.07
CA ASP A 304 -37.06 -19.50 25.20
C ASP A 304 -36.73 -20.01 23.79
N SER A 305 -35.60 -19.56 23.24
CA SER A 305 -35.10 -20.03 21.94
C SER A 305 -34.79 -21.53 21.96
N ARG A 306 -34.24 -22.03 23.09
CA ARG A 306 -33.97 -23.47 23.25
C ARG A 306 -35.24 -24.30 23.18
N GLU A 307 -36.30 -23.91 23.89
CA GLU A 307 -37.56 -24.65 23.86
C GLU A 307 -38.18 -24.67 22.46
N LYS A 308 -38.17 -23.52 21.75
CA LYS A 308 -38.69 -23.41 20.37
C LYS A 308 -37.92 -24.31 19.41
N VAL A 309 -36.60 -24.20 19.36
CA VAL A 309 -35.75 -25.00 18.45
C VAL A 309 -35.87 -26.50 18.75
N MET A 310 -35.84 -26.90 20.03
CA MET A 310 -36.01 -28.31 20.41
C MET A 310 -37.39 -28.85 20.03
N SER A 311 -38.44 -28.03 20.13
CA SER A 311 -39.78 -28.41 19.66
C SER A 311 -39.83 -28.57 18.13
N ALA A 312 -39.08 -27.75 17.38
CA ALA A 312 -38.99 -27.85 15.93
C ALA A 312 -38.19 -29.10 15.51
N ILE A 313 -37.12 -29.44 16.24
CA ILE A 313 -36.34 -30.67 16.01
C ILE A 313 -37.21 -31.91 16.24
N THR A 314 -37.98 -31.98 17.33
CA THR A 314 -38.85 -33.14 17.59
C THR A 314 -39.93 -33.33 16.51
N ARG A 315 -40.41 -32.24 15.90
CA ARG A 315 -41.33 -32.30 14.75
C ARG A 315 -40.68 -32.91 13.50
N ILE A 316 -39.42 -32.59 13.21
CA ILE A 316 -38.69 -33.19 12.08
C ILE A 316 -38.40 -34.66 12.35
N GLU A 317 -37.97 -35.02 13.56
CA GLU A 317 -37.70 -36.42 13.93
C GLU A 317 -38.96 -37.29 13.89
N GLY A 318 -40.12 -36.71 14.21
CA GLY A 318 -41.42 -37.40 14.13
C GLY A 318 -41.99 -37.51 12.71
N ALA A 319 -41.43 -36.81 11.72
CA ALA A 319 -41.92 -36.83 10.35
C ALA A 319 -41.21 -37.94 9.53
N GLU A 320 -42.00 -38.85 8.95
CA GLU A 320 -41.45 -39.98 8.18
C GLU A 320 -40.61 -39.51 6.98
N GLY A 321 -39.42 -40.11 6.84
CA GLY A 321 -38.50 -39.86 5.72
C GLY A 321 -37.79 -38.50 5.75
N ARG A 322 -37.83 -37.76 6.87
CA ARG A 322 -37.18 -36.44 6.99
C ARG A 322 -35.80 -36.46 7.61
N VAL A 323 -35.48 -37.49 8.36
CA VAL A 323 -34.16 -37.71 8.90
C VAL A 323 -33.53 -38.88 8.14
N ALA A 324 -32.38 -38.63 7.52
CA ALA A 324 -31.62 -39.62 6.80
C ALA A 324 -30.36 -39.98 7.59
N GLU A 325 -30.10 -41.27 7.73
CA GLU A 325 -28.87 -41.79 8.34
C GLU A 325 -27.79 -41.92 7.25
N VAL A 326 -27.20 -40.78 6.90
CA VAL A 326 -26.20 -40.68 5.83
C VAL A 326 -24.99 -39.90 6.32
N ASP A 327 -23.80 -40.34 5.93
CA ASP A 327 -22.58 -39.58 6.15
C ASP A 327 -22.51 -38.40 5.16
N ILE A 328 -22.66 -37.18 5.67
CA ILE A 328 -22.58 -35.95 4.87
C ILE A 328 -21.21 -35.82 4.24
N LYS A 329 -20.14 -36.26 4.91
CA LYS A 329 -18.78 -36.16 4.39
C LYS A 329 -18.65 -36.87 3.05
N ASP A 330 -19.13 -38.11 2.97
CA ASP A 330 -19.13 -38.90 1.75
C ASP A 330 -20.00 -38.29 0.65
N LEU A 331 -21.14 -37.68 1.01
CA LEU A 331 -21.99 -36.99 0.05
C LEU A 331 -21.34 -35.72 -0.51
N VAL A 332 -20.70 -34.92 0.35
CA VAL A 332 -19.94 -33.73 -0.05
C VAL A 332 -18.79 -34.13 -0.97
N ASP A 333 -18.05 -35.19 -0.62
CA ASP A 333 -16.95 -35.70 -1.44
C ASP A 333 -17.43 -36.15 -2.83
N LYS A 334 -18.55 -36.87 -2.92
CA LYS A 334 -19.17 -37.25 -4.20
C LYS A 334 -19.62 -36.04 -5.01
N MET A 335 -20.27 -35.09 -4.36
CA MET A 335 -20.75 -33.87 -5.02
C MET A 335 -19.59 -33.04 -5.59
N ILE A 336 -18.47 -32.92 -4.86
CA ILE A 336 -17.27 -32.27 -5.39
C ILE A 336 -16.76 -33.03 -6.63
N GLN A 337 -16.64 -34.36 -6.57
CA GLN A 337 -16.14 -35.16 -7.69
C GLN A 337 -17.02 -35.05 -8.94
N GLU A 338 -18.34 -35.07 -8.78
CA GLU A 338 -19.30 -34.94 -9.88
C GLU A 338 -19.21 -33.54 -10.53
N GLU A 339 -19.19 -32.49 -9.72
CA GLU A 339 -19.12 -31.11 -10.22
C GLU A 339 -17.75 -30.77 -10.81
N VAL A 340 -16.66 -31.29 -10.26
CA VAL A 340 -15.33 -31.15 -10.87
C VAL A 340 -15.32 -31.82 -12.25
N ALA A 341 -15.81 -33.06 -12.36
CA ALA A 341 -15.86 -33.77 -13.64
C ALA A 341 -16.68 -33.02 -14.70
N ALA A 342 -17.72 -32.28 -14.30
CA ALA A 342 -18.57 -31.51 -15.21
C ALA A 342 -18.00 -30.13 -15.58
N ALA A 343 -17.47 -29.38 -14.61
CA ALA A 343 -17.16 -27.96 -14.78
C ALA A 343 -15.67 -27.68 -15.05
N GLU A 344 -14.76 -28.60 -14.70
CA GLU A 344 -13.32 -28.34 -14.71
C GLU A 344 -12.80 -27.87 -16.08
N ALA A 345 -13.24 -28.52 -17.17
CA ALA A 345 -12.83 -28.16 -18.53
C ALA A 345 -13.27 -26.74 -18.92
N SER A 346 -14.48 -26.33 -18.56
CA SER A 346 -15.00 -24.98 -18.82
C SER A 346 -14.18 -23.92 -18.10
N PHE A 347 -13.86 -24.15 -16.83
CA PHE A 347 -13.04 -23.23 -16.04
C PHE A 347 -11.62 -23.08 -16.60
N ILE A 348 -11.02 -24.17 -17.10
CA ILE A 348 -9.69 -24.10 -17.73
C ILE A 348 -9.76 -23.22 -18.99
N GLU A 349 -10.72 -23.48 -19.88
CA GLU A 349 -10.90 -22.71 -21.11
C GLU A 349 -11.16 -21.22 -20.82
N GLU A 350 -12.08 -20.90 -19.91
CA GLU A 350 -12.38 -19.53 -19.49
C GLU A 350 -11.14 -18.82 -18.91
N GLN A 351 -10.34 -19.54 -18.13
CA GLN A 351 -9.13 -18.98 -17.52
C GLN A 351 -8.01 -18.74 -18.54
N GLU A 352 -7.84 -19.63 -19.53
CA GLU A 352 -6.89 -19.43 -20.63
C GLU A 352 -7.26 -18.19 -21.47
N VAL A 353 -8.54 -18.04 -21.80
CA VAL A 353 -9.06 -16.84 -22.48
C VAL A 353 -8.85 -15.59 -21.61
N ALA A 354 -9.07 -15.69 -20.30
CA ALA A 354 -8.84 -14.59 -19.37
C ALA A 354 -7.37 -14.14 -19.38
N TYR A 355 -6.41 -15.09 -19.34
CA TYR A 355 -4.99 -14.77 -19.41
C TYR A 355 -4.60 -14.02 -20.70
N GLU A 356 -5.07 -14.47 -21.86
CA GLU A 356 -4.84 -13.75 -23.12
C GLU A 356 -5.46 -12.34 -23.11
N SER A 357 -6.65 -12.20 -22.52
CA SER A 357 -7.33 -10.91 -22.42
C SER A 357 -6.56 -9.93 -21.53
N TRP A 358 -5.97 -10.42 -20.44
CA TRP A 358 -5.20 -9.61 -19.49
C TRP A 358 -3.88 -9.14 -20.10
N GLU A 359 -3.24 -9.98 -20.92
CA GLU A 359 -2.04 -9.57 -21.66
C GLU A 359 -2.35 -8.43 -22.63
N LYS A 360 -3.43 -8.54 -23.42
CA LYS A 360 -3.87 -7.46 -24.32
C LYS A 360 -4.22 -6.18 -23.56
N LEU A 361 -4.91 -6.31 -22.43
CA LEU A 361 -5.27 -5.17 -21.59
C LEU A 361 -4.02 -4.46 -21.05
N ARG A 362 -3.03 -5.22 -20.58
CA ARG A 362 -1.74 -4.70 -20.13
C ARG A 362 -1.00 -3.97 -21.24
N GLU A 363 -0.92 -4.55 -22.43
CA GLU A 363 -0.27 -3.92 -23.58
C GLU A 363 -0.94 -2.58 -23.94
N ASN A 364 -2.27 -2.53 -23.96
CA ASN A 364 -3.02 -1.31 -24.23
C ASN A 364 -2.77 -0.22 -23.18
N GLU A 365 -2.75 -0.57 -21.89
CA GLU A 365 -2.51 0.40 -20.82
C GLU A 365 -1.05 0.91 -20.85
N VAL A 366 -0.08 0.03 -21.13
CA VAL A 366 1.32 0.44 -21.34
C VAL A 366 1.43 1.43 -22.50
N GLN A 367 0.79 1.14 -23.65
CA GLN A 367 0.80 2.07 -24.78
C GLN A 367 0.16 3.42 -24.43
N PHE A 368 -0.97 3.39 -23.72
CA PHE A 368 -1.62 4.60 -23.23
C PHE A 368 -0.67 5.45 -22.36
N GLN A 369 0.07 4.82 -21.45
CA GLN A 369 1.05 5.54 -20.62
C GLN A 369 2.23 6.10 -21.40
N ILE A 370 2.73 5.36 -22.40
CA ILE A 370 3.78 5.85 -23.30
C ILE A 370 3.30 7.08 -24.08
N GLU A 371 2.07 7.07 -24.57
CA GLU A 371 1.49 8.21 -25.28
C GLU A 371 1.32 9.42 -24.36
N GLU A 372 0.80 9.24 -23.15
CA GLU A 372 0.67 10.31 -22.16
C GLU A 372 2.04 10.90 -21.78
N TYR A 373 3.06 10.05 -21.64
CA TYR A 373 4.42 10.50 -21.39
C TYR A 373 4.98 11.33 -22.56
N LYS A 374 4.81 10.86 -23.80
CA LYS A 374 5.23 11.62 -25.00
C LYS A 374 4.51 12.96 -25.12
N LYS A 375 3.20 13.01 -24.82
CA LYS A 375 2.44 14.27 -24.80
C LYS A 375 3.01 15.24 -23.76
N LYS A 376 3.33 14.76 -22.56
CA LYS A 376 3.95 15.60 -21.51
C LYS A 376 5.30 16.16 -21.95
N GLN A 377 6.15 15.34 -22.57
CA GLN A 377 7.44 15.80 -23.11
C GLN A 377 7.24 16.87 -24.19
N LEU A 378 6.34 16.62 -25.15
CA LEU A 378 6.04 17.58 -26.20
C LEU A 378 5.48 18.90 -25.64
N MET A 379 4.60 18.83 -24.64
CA MET A 379 4.07 20.02 -23.97
C MET A 379 5.17 20.83 -23.27
N ALA A 380 6.11 20.15 -22.60
CA ALA A 380 7.27 20.81 -22.00
C ALA A 380 8.18 21.47 -23.04
N GLU A 381 8.43 20.82 -24.18
CA GLU A 381 9.19 21.41 -25.29
C GLU A 381 8.49 22.63 -25.89
N ILE A 382 7.16 22.59 -26.05
CA ILE A 382 6.37 23.71 -26.54
C ILE A 382 6.44 24.88 -25.56
N GLU A 383 6.32 24.61 -24.26
CA GLU A 383 6.37 25.64 -23.23
C GLU A 383 7.75 26.32 -23.16
N GLN A 384 8.82 25.53 -23.27
CA GLN A 384 10.17 26.07 -23.35
C GLN A 384 10.34 26.97 -24.60
N LYS A 385 9.86 26.51 -25.77
CA LYS A 385 9.90 27.32 -26.99
C LYS A 385 9.06 28.59 -26.90
N LYS A 386 7.91 28.56 -26.22
CA LYS A 386 7.11 29.77 -25.98
C LYS A 386 7.88 30.78 -25.15
N LYS A 387 8.50 30.33 -24.06
CA LYS A 387 9.33 31.19 -23.21
C LYS A 387 10.50 31.79 -23.99
N ASP A 388 11.20 30.99 -24.79
CA ASP A 388 12.29 31.48 -25.65
C ASP A 388 11.80 32.50 -26.68
N LEU A 389 10.59 32.35 -27.21
CA LEU A 389 9.98 33.30 -28.14
C LEU A 389 9.55 34.60 -27.44
N GLU A 390 8.98 34.51 -26.24
CA GLU A 390 8.64 35.68 -25.41
C GLU A 390 9.89 36.48 -25.06
N GLU A 391 10.98 35.84 -24.62
CA GLU A 391 12.26 36.50 -24.35
C GLU A 391 12.82 37.21 -25.60
N ARG A 392 12.71 36.56 -26.78
CA ARG A 392 13.11 37.19 -28.06
C ARG A 392 12.20 38.34 -28.45
N GLU A 393 10.90 38.23 -28.21
CA GLU A 393 9.93 39.30 -28.45
C GLU A 393 10.24 40.50 -27.55
N GLU A 394 10.50 40.29 -26.27
CA GLU A 394 10.92 41.34 -25.33
C GLU A 394 12.18 42.06 -25.80
N VAL A 395 13.17 41.32 -26.34
CA VAL A 395 14.40 41.92 -26.90
C VAL A 395 14.11 42.74 -28.16
N ILE A 396 13.25 42.26 -29.05
CA ILE A 396 12.91 42.96 -30.30
C ILE A 396 12.12 44.23 -30.01
N TYR A 397 11.09 44.15 -29.17
CA TYR A 397 10.23 45.27 -28.80
C TYR A 397 10.75 46.09 -27.62
N PHE A 398 11.99 45.84 -27.20
CA PHE A 398 12.63 46.52 -26.07
C PHE A 398 12.56 48.05 -26.21
N PHE A 399 12.89 48.60 -27.38
CA PHE A 399 12.91 50.05 -27.60
C PHE A 399 11.51 50.67 -27.65
N ASP A 400 10.49 49.92 -28.10
CA ASP A 400 9.11 50.38 -28.11
C ASP A 400 8.48 50.35 -26.71
N ASN A 401 8.93 49.43 -25.85
CA ASN A 401 8.44 49.23 -24.48
C ASN A 401 9.37 49.82 -23.40
N GLN A 402 10.41 50.57 -23.78
CA GLN A 402 11.46 51.04 -22.88
C GLN A 402 10.92 51.86 -21.71
N GLU A 403 9.98 52.78 -21.95
CA GLU A 403 9.41 53.63 -20.88
C GLU A 403 8.62 52.82 -19.84
N LYS A 404 7.94 51.74 -20.26
CA LYS A 404 7.23 50.84 -19.34
C LYS A 404 8.18 49.98 -18.52
N LEU A 405 9.24 49.47 -19.16
CA LEU A 405 10.27 48.68 -18.48
C LEU A 405 11.04 49.53 -17.46
N GLU A 406 11.38 50.78 -17.80
CA GLU A 406 11.99 51.74 -16.88
C GLU A 406 11.11 52.09 -15.68
N MET A 407 9.78 52.10 -15.85
CA MET A 407 8.82 52.35 -14.76
C MET A 407 8.70 51.16 -13.78
N LEU A 408 8.99 49.93 -14.24
CA LEU A 408 8.96 48.70 -13.44
C LEU A 408 10.28 48.41 -12.72
N LEU A 409 11.37 49.11 -13.06
CA LEU A 409 12.63 49.04 -12.33
C LEU A 409 12.46 49.68 -10.94
N PRO A 410 12.64 48.92 -9.84
CA PRO A 410 12.58 49.50 -8.50
C PRO A 410 13.68 50.56 -8.36
N ASP A 411 13.30 51.72 -7.81
CA ASP A 411 14.09 52.95 -7.66
C ASP A 411 15.55 52.67 -7.24
N ARG A 412 16.46 52.51 -8.21
CA ARG A 412 17.90 52.31 -7.97
C ARG A 412 18.55 53.66 -7.64
N LYS A 413 18.18 54.24 -6.50
CA LYS A 413 18.92 55.34 -5.85
C LYS A 413 19.20 55.04 -4.39
N LYS A 414 20.07 54.07 -4.12
CA LYS A 414 20.90 54.08 -2.92
C LYS A 414 22.37 53.89 -3.31
N ARG A 415 23.07 55.02 -3.47
CA ARG A 415 24.54 55.04 -3.54
C ARG A 415 25.08 54.62 -2.17
N TYR A 416 25.73 53.47 -2.11
CA TYR A 416 26.42 53.00 -0.91
C TYR A 416 27.81 53.65 -0.85
N TYR A 417 28.07 54.48 0.18
CA TYR A 417 29.40 54.93 0.51
C TYR A 417 29.96 54.04 1.62
N PRO A 418 31.19 53.50 1.51
CA PRO A 418 31.78 52.69 2.57
C PRO A 418 32.07 53.57 3.79
N LYS A 419 31.42 53.28 4.91
CA LYS A 419 31.76 53.88 6.21
C LYS A 419 33.01 53.19 6.78
N LYS A 420 33.90 54.03 7.31
CA LYS A 420 35.22 53.77 7.89
C LYS A 420 35.36 52.47 8.70
N LYS A 421 36.56 51.90 8.62
CA LYS A 421 37.11 50.79 9.41
C LYS A 421 36.80 50.90 10.90
N SER A 422 36.22 49.84 11.46
CA SER A 422 36.32 49.50 12.88
C SER A 422 37.48 48.52 13.07
N LEU A 423 38.46 48.97 13.85
CA LEU A 423 39.55 48.19 14.42
C LEU A 423 38.98 47.31 15.55
N ILE A 424 39.50 46.08 15.66
CA ILE A 424 39.35 45.12 16.77
C ILE A 424 38.13 44.18 16.63
N PHE A 425 38.36 42.98 16.08
CA PHE A 425 38.14 41.68 16.74
C PHE A 425 38.29 40.50 15.75
N GLY A 426 39.26 39.62 16.03
CA GLY A 426 39.16 38.16 15.87
C GLY A 426 39.07 37.54 14.47
N LYS A 427 40.19 36.95 14.02
CA LYS A 427 40.25 35.95 12.93
C LYS A 427 39.17 34.87 13.10
N LYS A 428 38.37 34.62 12.06
CA LYS A 428 37.59 33.38 11.90
C LYS A 428 38.25 32.51 10.83
N GLN A 429 38.52 31.25 11.16
CA GLN A 429 39.01 30.24 10.21
C GLN A 429 37.85 29.73 9.33
N PRO A 430 38.07 29.48 8.03
CA PRO A 430 37.11 28.78 7.21
C PRO A 430 37.14 27.27 7.48
N ARG A 431 35.94 26.68 7.37
CA ARG A 431 35.57 25.29 7.60
C ARG A 431 36.09 24.39 6.47
N LYS A 432 36.33 23.11 6.77
CA LYS A 432 36.57 22.06 5.78
C LYS A 432 35.36 21.92 4.86
N VAL A 433 35.60 22.02 3.56
CA VAL A 433 34.68 21.69 2.47
C VAL A 433 35.28 20.48 1.73
N ASP A 434 34.41 19.62 1.21
CA ASP A 434 34.66 18.28 0.69
C ASP A 434 35.91 18.11 -0.21
N GLU A 435 36.54 16.93 -0.07
CA GLU A 435 37.71 16.48 -0.81
C GLU A 435 37.37 16.27 -2.29
N GLY A 436 37.71 17.24 -3.15
CA GLY A 436 37.60 17.04 -4.60
C GLY A 436 37.93 18.24 -5.49
N TYR A 437 38.04 19.45 -4.93
CA TYR A 437 38.46 20.63 -5.68
C TYR A 437 39.06 21.65 -4.71
N ILE A 438 40.36 21.94 -4.82
CA ILE A 438 41.00 23.04 -4.10
C ILE A 438 40.89 24.25 -5.03
N PRO A 439 40.03 25.24 -4.74
CA PRO A 439 39.97 26.45 -5.53
C PRO A 439 41.34 27.15 -5.44
N PRO A 440 41.88 27.65 -6.55
CA PRO A 440 43.08 28.48 -6.50
C PRO A 440 42.86 29.69 -5.58
N GLU A 441 43.71 29.91 -4.58
CA GLU A 441 43.72 31.15 -3.77
C GLU A 441 44.27 32.30 -4.63
N CYS A 442 43.45 32.78 -5.56
CA CYS A 442 43.85 33.76 -6.58
C CYS A 442 43.46 35.21 -6.25
N ALA A 443 42.73 35.44 -5.16
CA ALA A 443 42.16 36.73 -4.78
C ALA A 443 42.42 37.07 -3.31
N ALA A 444 42.75 38.33 -3.01
CA ALA A 444 42.69 38.86 -1.65
C ALA A 444 41.26 39.29 -1.28
N ASN A 445 40.95 39.39 0.02
CA ASN A 445 39.61 39.73 0.53
C ASN A 445 39.03 41.05 0.00
N ASP A 446 39.89 41.99 -0.41
CA ASP A 446 39.51 43.32 -0.87
C ASP A 446 39.65 43.49 -2.39
N ASP A 447 40.05 42.46 -3.15
CA ASP A 447 40.22 42.55 -4.60
C ASP A 447 38.85 42.68 -5.31
N ILE A 448 38.81 43.48 -6.37
CA ILE A 448 37.66 43.61 -7.27
C ILE A 448 37.71 42.44 -8.26
N ILE A 449 36.68 41.60 -8.26
CA ILE A 449 36.56 40.44 -9.15
C ILE A 449 35.67 40.80 -10.34
N THR A 450 36.17 40.62 -11.56
CA THR A 450 35.41 40.73 -12.80
C THR A 450 35.41 39.40 -13.52
N MET A 451 34.22 38.88 -13.84
CA MET A 451 34.06 37.66 -14.63
C MET A 451 33.63 38.03 -16.05
N LYS A 452 34.29 37.44 -17.07
CA LYS A 452 34.00 37.64 -18.49
C LYS A 452 33.82 36.29 -19.16
N ALA A 453 32.74 36.14 -19.94
CA ALA A 453 32.51 35.01 -20.82
C ALA A 453 31.82 35.51 -22.10
N GLN A 454 32.09 34.85 -23.22
CA GLN A 454 31.36 35.06 -24.48
C GLN A 454 30.12 34.16 -24.53
N ASP A 455 29.16 34.46 -25.40
CA ASP A 455 28.03 33.57 -25.66
C ASP A 455 28.55 32.23 -26.24
N ASN A 456 28.14 31.10 -25.65
CA ASN A 456 28.67 29.76 -25.94
C ASN A 456 30.19 29.60 -25.75
N ALA A 457 30.79 30.27 -24.75
CA ALA A 457 32.21 30.16 -24.50
C ALA A 457 32.63 28.79 -23.94
N ASP A 458 33.77 28.29 -24.41
CA ASP A 458 34.45 27.12 -23.82
C ASP A 458 35.32 27.49 -22.61
N THR A 459 35.50 28.79 -22.37
CA THR A 459 36.32 29.35 -21.28
C THR A 459 35.63 30.52 -20.59
N VAL A 460 35.90 30.68 -19.29
CA VAL A 460 35.55 31.86 -18.50
C VAL A 460 36.84 32.54 -18.03
N THR A 461 36.86 33.87 -18.07
CA THR A 461 37.97 34.68 -17.58
C THR A 461 37.62 35.37 -16.27
N PHE A 462 38.46 35.20 -15.26
CA PHE A 462 38.40 35.91 -13.97
C PHE A 462 39.55 36.92 -13.89
N MET A 463 39.21 38.19 -13.70
CA MET A 463 40.15 39.29 -13.51
C MET A 463 40.04 39.79 -12.08
N PHE A 464 41.16 39.81 -11.36
CA PHE A 464 41.27 40.28 -9.98
C PHE A 464 42.10 41.55 -9.93
N GLU A 465 41.51 42.64 -9.47
CA GLU A 465 42.18 43.94 -9.35
C GLU A 465 42.30 44.35 -7.89
N SER A 466 43.51 44.67 -7.45
CA SER A 466 43.70 45.28 -6.14
C SER A 466 42.99 46.64 -6.07
N PRO A 467 42.49 47.09 -4.91
CA PRO A 467 41.82 48.39 -4.76
C PRO A 467 42.66 49.59 -5.23
N ASN A 468 43.99 49.47 -5.16
CA ASN A 468 44.93 50.51 -5.58
C ASN A 468 45.35 50.39 -7.05
N GLN A 469 44.81 49.41 -7.79
CA GLN A 469 45.16 49.07 -9.18
C GLN A 469 46.64 48.72 -9.41
N GLU A 470 47.41 48.45 -8.35
CA GLU A 470 48.83 48.08 -8.44
C GLU A 470 49.03 46.65 -8.97
N LYS A 471 48.06 45.78 -8.70
CA LYS A 471 48.07 44.39 -9.15
C LYS A 471 46.76 44.08 -9.88
N VAL A 472 46.91 43.57 -11.10
CA VAL A 472 45.84 42.98 -11.91
C VAL A 472 46.25 41.54 -12.23
N SER A 473 45.38 40.58 -11.98
CA SER A 473 45.63 39.16 -12.26
C SER A 473 44.50 38.60 -13.11
N ASP A 474 44.84 38.10 -14.30
CA ASP A 474 43.90 37.52 -15.25
C ASP A 474 44.07 35.99 -15.28
N TYR A 475 42.99 35.26 -15.08
CA TYR A 475 42.95 33.80 -15.12
C TYR A 475 41.86 33.33 -16.07
N GLU A 476 42.24 32.52 -17.04
CA GLU A 476 41.31 31.87 -17.96
C GLU A 476 41.13 30.40 -17.56
N MET A 477 39.88 29.97 -17.44
CA MET A 477 39.50 28.61 -17.02
C MET A 477 38.59 27.98 -18.07
N LYS A 478 38.85 26.72 -18.43
CA LYS A 478 37.94 25.95 -19.29
C LYS A 478 36.67 25.59 -18.55
N LEU A 479 35.52 25.80 -19.18
CA LEU A 479 34.24 25.34 -18.68
C LEU A 479 34.15 23.83 -18.84
N MET A 480 33.40 23.20 -17.93
CA MET A 480 33.08 21.79 -17.99
C MET A 480 31.60 21.66 -18.31
N ASN A 481 31.28 20.83 -19.30
CA ASN A 481 29.89 20.46 -19.57
C ASN A 481 29.43 19.51 -18.46
N LEU A 482 28.69 20.07 -17.51
CA LEU A 482 27.94 19.33 -16.51
C LEU A 482 26.49 19.29 -16.99
N ASP A 483 25.91 18.09 -17.06
CA ASP A 483 24.49 17.89 -17.33
C ASP A 483 23.69 18.41 -16.12
N GLN A 484 23.51 19.72 -16.03
CA GLN A 484 22.64 20.34 -15.04
C GLN A 484 21.21 20.33 -15.55
N GLU A 485 20.44 19.35 -15.11
CA GLU A 485 19.00 19.48 -15.08
C GLU A 485 18.67 20.72 -14.24
N HIS A 486 18.13 21.77 -14.87
CA HIS A 486 17.62 22.93 -14.16
C HIS A 486 16.45 22.47 -13.27
N LEU A 487 16.75 22.15 -12.01
CA LEU A 487 15.76 21.97 -10.96
C LEU A 487 15.12 23.34 -10.71
N GLY A 488 14.05 23.64 -11.42
CA GLY A 488 13.18 24.76 -11.07
C GLY A 488 12.69 24.54 -9.64
N ILE A 489 12.88 25.52 -8.76
CA ILE A 489 12.27 25.50 -7.44
C ILE A 489 10.79 25.79 -7.67
N PRO A 490 9.86 24.85 -7.38
CA PRO A 490 8.44 25.12 -7.53
C PRO A 490 8.03 26.25 -6.58
N GLU A 491 7.19 27.17 -7.04
CA GLU A 491 6.51 28.13 -6.17
C GLU A 491 5.65 27.34 -5.17
N THR A 492 6.18 27.18 -3.96
CA THR A 492 5.56 26.37 -2.91
C THR A 492 5.07 27.32 -1.83
N ASP A 493 3.79 27.26 -1.51
CA ASP A 493 3.22 27.96 -0.38
C ASP A 493 3.71 27.32 0.92
N TYR A 494 4.60 28.01 1.63
CA TYR A 494 5.12 27.55 2.92
C TYR A 494 4.17 27.95 4.04
N ALA A 495 3.75 26.97 4.85
CA ALA A 495 2.89 27.21 6.02
C ALA A 495 3.48 28.22 7.02
N CYS A 496 4.81 28.37 7.05
CA CYS A 496 5.49 29.38 7.85
C CYS A 496 6.83 29.80 7.22
N VAL A 497 7.14 31.09 7.27
CA VAL A 497 8.43 31.69 6.91
C VAL A 497 9.08 32.28 8.16
N ILE A 498 10.28 31.82 8.50
CA ILE A 498 11.03 32.27 9.69
C ILE A 498 12.29 33.00 9.22
N LYS A 499 12.44 34.25 9.64
CA LYS A 499 13.65 35.05 9.43
C LYS A 499 14.36 35.20 10.78
N LEU A 500 15.60 34.74 10.87
CA LEU A 500 16.43 34.84 12.07
C LEU A 500 17.90 35.11 11.72
N PRO A 501 18.72 35.60 12.67
CA PRO A 501 20.14 35.82 12.44
C PRO A 501 20.86 34.51 12.10
N SER A 502 21.54 34.46 10.94
CA SER A 502 22.25 33.25 10.47
C SER A 502 23.32 32.76 11.45
N GLY A 503 23.96 33.70 12.17
CA GLY A 503 24.93 33.39 13.22
C GLY A 503 24.32 32.63 14.39
N GLU A 504 23.09 32.96 14.77
CA GLU A 504 22.37 32.30 15.85
C GLU A 504 21.84 30.92 15.41
N PHE A 505 21.26 30.85 14.21
CA PHE A 505 20.87 29.56 13.61
C PHE A 505 22.05 28.58 13.54
N ALA A 506 23.22 29.07 13.08
CA ALA A 506 24.42 28.25 12.99
C ALA A 506 24.96 27.81 14.36
N ARG A 507 24.69 28.53 15.45
CA ARG A 507 25.04 28.09 16.81
C ARG A 507 24.09 27.00 17.26
N ILE A 508 22.78 27.21 17.12
CA ILE A 508 21.73 26.25 17.44
C ILE A 508 22.00 24.89 16.78
N CYS A 509 22.31 24.87 15.48
CA CYS A 509 22.62 23.61 14.79
C CYS A 509 23.88 22.91 15.33
N ARG A 510 24.93 23.66 15.70
CA ARG A 510 26.18 23.11 16.28
C ARG A 510 26.00 22.59 17.70
N ASP A 511 25.13 23.22 18.48
CA ASP A 511 24.86 22.81 19.85
C ASP A 511 23.98 21.57 19.86
N LEU A 512 22.92 21.55 19.03
CA LEU A 512 22.00 20.41 18.94
C LEU A 512 22.60 19.18 18.25
N SER A 513 23.55 19.35 17.31
CA SER A 513 24.25 18.23 16.68
C SER A 513 25.08 17.39 17.65
N GLN A 514 25.35 17.90 18.86
CA GLN A 514 26.02 17.13 19.92
C GLN A 514 25.06 16.15 20.62
N PHE A 515 23.75 16.38 20.54
CA PHE A 515 22.73 15.59 21.23
C PHE A 515 22.02 14.59 20.31
N GLY A 516 21.90 14.88 19.01
CA GLY A 516 21.29 13.96 18.06
C GLY A 516 21.60 14.30 16.61
N GLU A 517 21.44 13.31 15.73
CA GLU A 517 21.67 13.44 14.29
C GLU A 517 20.52 14.19 13.58
N SER A 518 19.35 14.26 14.22
CA SER A 518 18.15 14.92 13.70
C SER A 518 17.72 16.09 14.59
N ILE A 519 17.41 17.22 13.96
CA ILE A 519 16.87 18.42 14.63
C ILE A 519 15.41 18.63 14.18
N VAL A 520 14.51 18.71 15.14
CA VAL A 520 13.09 19.03 14.92
C VAL A 520 12.88 20.52 15.12
N ILE A 521 12.30 21.19 14.12
CA ILE A 521 11.94 22.62 14.15
C ILE A 521 10.43 22.73 14.25
N ALA A 522 9.92 23.25 15.37
CA ALA A 522 8.50 23.47 15.60
C ALA A 522 8.22 24.97 15.73
N CYS A 523 7.33 25.50 14.88
CA CYS A 523 6.97 26.92 14.90
C CYS A 523 5.58 27.13 15.50
N THR A 524 5.45 28.12 16.38
CA THR A 524 4.18 28.54 17.01
C THR A 524 4.05 30.06 16.89
N LYS A 525 2.85 30.60 17.17
CA LYS A 525 2.64 32.08 17.20
C LYS A 525 3.54 32.79 18.22
N GLU A 526 4.04 32.08 19.23
CA GLU A 526 4.91 32.66 20.27
C GLU A 526 6.40 32.63 19.91
N GLY A 527 6.80 31.84 18.92
CA GLY A 527 8.21 31.58 18.65
C GLY A 527 8.49 30.26 17.95
N VAL A 528 9.77 30.05 17.63
CA VAL A 528 10.30 28.81 17.04
C VAL A 528 11.06 28.01 18.09
N LYS A 529 10.84 26.69 18.12
CA LYS A 529 11.51 25.73 18.99
C LYS A 529 12.35 24.77 18.16
N PHE A 530 13.61 24.61 18.53
CA PHE A 530 14.54 23.63 17.99
C PHE A 530 14.79 22.56 19.04
N SER A 531 14.67 21.29 18.67
CA SER A 531 14.91 20.17 19.58
C SER A 531 15.67 19.03 18.94
N ALA A 532 16.56 18.40 19.71
CA ALA A 532 17.26 17.17 19.32
C ALA A 532 17.19 16.17 20.47
N ALA A 533 17.08 14.89 20.12
CA ALA A 533 17.06 13.78 21.07
C ALA A 533 18.01 12.69 20.57
N GLY A 534 18.81 12.14 21.49
CA GLY A 534 19.69 11.02 21.23
C GLY A 534 20.17 10.38 22.52
N ASP A 535 21.16 9.49 22.42
CA ASP A 535 21.58 8.63 23.53
C ASP A 535 22.14 9.40 24.74
N ILE A 536 22.69 10.59 24.50
CA ILE A 536 23.25 11.48 25.53
C ILE A 536 22.15 12.26 26.27
N GLY A 537 20.96 12.42 25.66
CA GLY A 537 19.83 13.12 26.25
C GLY A 537 19.03 13.94 25.24
N THR A 538 18.21 14.86 25.75
CA THR A 538 17.38 15.74 24.94
C THR A 538 17.75 17.21 25.15
N ALA A 539 17.81 17.98 24.06
CA ALA A 539 18.12 19.40 24.07
C ALA A 539 17.00 20.20 23.39
N ASN A 540 16.65 21.34 23.97
CA ASN A 540 15.55 22.19 23.49
C ASN A 540 15.96 23.67 23.56
N ILE A 541 15.83 24.39 22.46
CA ILE A 541 16.12 25.83 22.34
C ILE A 541 14.89 26.53 21.76
N LYS A 542 14.32 27.52 22.46
CA LYS A 542 13.17 28.31 21.98
C LYS A 542 13.60 29.76 21.74
N LEU A 543 13.33 30.27 20.54
CA LEU A 543 13.46 31.69 20.19
C LEU A 543 12.07 32.30 20.12
N ALA A 544 11.83 33.33 20.92
CA ALA A 544 10.59 34.11 20.84
C ALA A 544 10.64 35.08 19.66
N GLN A 545 9.48 35.43 19.12
CA GLN A 545 9.38 36.51 18.13
C GLN A 545 9.78 37.84 18.77
N THR A 546 10.69 38.58 18.15
CA THR A 546 11.21 39.85 18.67
C THR A 546 11.04 40.96 17.63
N SER A 547 10.48 42.09 18.06
CA SER A 547 10.43 43.33 17.29
C SER A 547 11.33 44.37 17.98
N SER A 548 12.56 44.54 17.48
CA SER A 548 13.46 45.60 17.94
C SER A 548 13.57 46.66 16.85
N VAL A 549 13.14 47.90 17.15
CA VAL A 549 13.20 49.05 16.23
C VAL A 549 14.64 49.55 16.04
N ASP A 550 15.53 49.26 16.99
CA ASP A 550 16.90 49.80 16.99
C ASP A 550 17.93 48.86 16.32
N LYS A 551 17.59 47.57 16.12
CA LYS A 551 18.49 46.55 15.54
C LYS A 551 17.75 45.46 14.78
N GLU A 552 17.35 45.77 13.55
CA GLU A 552 16.63 44.83 12.66
C GLU A 552 17.44 43.55 12.36
N GLU A 553 18.78 43.60 12.34
CA GLU A 553 19.65 42.46 12.06
C GLU A 553 19.66 41.38 13.15
N GLU A 554 19.19 41.70 14.37
CA GLU A 554 19.09 40.78 15.51
C GLU A 554 17.66 40.24 15.71
N ALA A 555 16.70 40.67 14.88
CA ALA A 555 15.29 40.34 15.04
C ALA A 555 14.93 38.92 14.56
N VAL A 556 13.98 38.28 15.24
CA VAL A 556 13.36 37.02 14.83
C VAL A 556 11.94 37.33 14.38
N VAL A 557 11.69 37.20 13.08
CA VAL A 557 10.38 37.45 12.44
C VAL A 557 9.78 36.13 12.00
N ILE A 558 8.52 35.91 12.36
CA ILE A 558 7.77 34.69 12.04
C ILE A 558 6.52 35.11 11.28
N GLU A 559 6.40 34.68 10.03
CA GLU A 559 5.23 34.87 9.18
C GLU A 559 4.53 33.52 9.06
N MET A 560 3.32 33.40 9.60
CA MET A 560 2.49 32.19 9.47
C MET A 560 1.35 32.48 8.49
N GLN A 561 1.18 31.64 7.47
CA GLN A 561 -0.04 31.68 6.67
C GLN A 561 -1.20 31.10 7.50
N GLU A 562 -2.30 31.84 7.61
CA GLU A 562 -3.54 31.27 8.14
C GLU A 562 -4.02 30.20 7.15
N LEU A 563 -4.02 28.94 7.58
CA LEU A 563 -4.77 27.89 6.90
C LEU A 563 -6.23 28.35 6.87
N SER A 564 -6.69 28.80 5.70
CA SER A 564 -8.09 29.05 5.47
C SER A 564 -8.83 27.76 5.77
N ARG A 565 -9.65 27.78 6.82
CA ARG A 565 -10.64 26.73 7.02
C ARG A 565 -11.48 26.68 5.76
N SER A 566 -11.40 25.57 5.02
CA SER A 566 -12.37 25.25 3.98
C SER A 566 -13.78 25.34 4.59
N PRO A 567 -14.68 26.20 4.08
CA PRO A 567 -16.04 26.30 4.57
C PRO A 567 -16.87 25.20 3.90
N LEU A 568 -16.68 23.95 4.33
CA LEU A 568 -17.64 22.88 4.05
C LEU A 568 -17.79 22.08 5.34
N LEU A 569 -19.05 21.94 5.77
CA LEU A 569 -19.55 21.35 7.02
C LEU A 569 -19.79 22.33 8.19
N ALA A 570 -20.45 23.46 7.88
CA ALA A 570 -21.52 23.94 8.74
C ALA A 570 -22.83 23.91 7.94
N ASP A 571 -23.85 23.31 8.54
CA ASP A 571 -25.24 23.17 8.07
C ASP A 571 -25.51 22.23 6.89
N THR A 572 -25.64 20.92 7.19
CA THR A 572 -26.90 20.16 7.05
C THR A 572 -26.78 18.77 7.67
#